data_AF-X1BS91-F1
#
_entry.id   AF-X1BS91-F1
#
_cell.length_a   1.000
_cell.length_b   1.000
_cell.length_c   1.000
_cell.angle_alpha   90.00
_cell.angle_beta   90.00
_cell.angle_gamma   90.00
#
_symmetry.space_group_name_H-M   'P 1'
#
loop_
_entity.id
_entity.type
_entity.pdbx_description
1 polymer ?
#
loop_
_entity_poly.entity_id
_entity_poly.type
_entity_poly.pdbx_seq_one_letter_code
_entity_poly.pdbx_strand_id
1 'polypeptide(L)'
;DVDEAEEKPDKVDLKQLGLTLMPARSGGSKEGVAIAEVDPNSDAAKKGLKSGDVILEAGGKSVSSPADVLEALKKMKELGRTAVLLHIKTGDQKRLIPVQINKS
;
A
#
# COMPACT_ATOMS: atom_id res chain seq x y z
N ASP A 1 -30.46 4.58 -10.81
CA ASP A 1 -29.64 3.37 -11.00
C ASP A 1 -28.43 3.73 -11.85
N VAL A 2 -27.24 3.79 -11.25
CA VAL A 2 -25.90 3.48 -11.81
C VAL A 2 -24.84 4.04 -10.86
N ASP A 3 -24.31 3.20 -9.98
CA ASP A 3 -22.87 3.13 -9.72
C ASP A 3 -22.62 1.81 -9.00
N GLU A 4 -22.65 0.76 -9.80
CA GLU A 4 -22.27 -0.60 -9.43
C GLU A 4 -20.75 -0.61 -9.33
N ALA A 5 -20.22 -0.11 -8.21
CA ALA A 5 -18.84 -0.34 -7.83
C ALA A 5 -18.69 -1.84 -7.58
N GLU A 6 -18.33 -2.59 -8.62
CA GLU A 6 -17.85 -3.95 -8.51
C GLU A 6 -16.68 -3.99 -7.51
N GLU A 7 -16.97 -4.33 -6.25
CA GLU A 7 -15.95 -4.75 -5.28
C GLU A 7 -15.30 -6.02 -5.81
N LYS A 8 -14.25 -5.85 -6.63
CA LYS A 8 -13.38 -6.96 -7.01
C LYS A 8 -12.74 -7.47 -5.72
N PRO A 9 -12.92 -8.74 -5.33
CA PRO A 9 -12.61 -9.27 -4.00
C PRO A 9 -11.11 -9.28 -3.61
N ASP A 10 -10.25 -8.75 -4.48
CA ASP A 10 -8.79 -8.70 -4.31
C ASP A 10 -8.27 -7.29 -3.96
N LYS A 11 -9.10 -6.24 -3.99
CA LYS A 11 -8.68 -4.87 -3.65
C LYS A 11 -8.94 -4.55 -2.18
N VAL A 12 -8.01 -3.86 -1.53
CA VAL A 12 -8.14 -3.40 -0.14
C VAL A 12 -7.85 -1.91 -0.05
N ASP A 13 -8.82 -1.15 0.43
CA ASP A 13 -8.70 0.29 0.64
C ASP A 13 -8.07 0.60 2.00
N LEU A 14 -6.88 1.18 1.97
CA LEU A 14 -6.15 1.67 3.14
C LEU A 14 -6.27 3.19 3.21
N LYS A 15 -7.46 3.67 3.57
CA LYS A 15 -7.77 5.12 3.69
C LYS A 15 -6.77 5.88 4.57
N GLN A 16 -6.28 5.25 5.62
CA GLN A 16 -5.22 5.79 6.50
C GLN A 16 -3.92 6.17 5.78
N LEU A 17 -3.62 5.57 4.62
CA LEU A 17 -2.49 5.92 3.77
C LEU A 17 -2.91 6.64 2.49
N GLY A 18 -4.22 6.67 2.18
CA GLY A 18 -4.74 7.11 0.88
C GLY A 18 -4.32 6.19 -0.26
N LEU A 19 -4.33 4.87 -0.03
CA LEU A 19 -3.94 3.86 -1.03
C LEU A 19 -5.03 2.80 -1.18
N THR A 20 -5.26 2.37 -2.40
CA THR A 20 -5.96 1.11 -2.70
C THR A 20 -4.93 0.10 -3.17
N LEU A 21 -4.92 -1.07 -2.54
CA LEU A 21 -3.93 -2.11 -2.77
C LEU A 21 -4.54 -3.34 -3.41
N MET A 22 -3.73 -4.09 -4.15
CA MET A 22 -4.10 -5.40 -4.69
C MET A 22 -2.89 -6.34 -4.69
N PRO A 23 -3.08 -7.67 -4.67
CA PRO A 23 -1.98 -8.61 -4.83
C PRO A 23 -1.18 -8.33 -6.10
N ALA A 24 0.16 -8.28 -5.99
CA ALA A 24 1.00 -8.18 -7.17
C ALA A 24 0.99 -9.53 -7.91
N ARG A 25 0.53 -9.52 -9.16
CA ARG A 25 0.60 -10.68 -10.06
C ARG A 25 1.76 -10.45 -11.02
N SER A 26 2.92 -11.04 -10.75
CA SER A 26 4.06 -11.10 -11.66
C SER A 26 4.36 -12.57 -11.98
N GLY A 27 4.69 -12.88 -13.25
CA GLY A 27 4.64 -14.22 -13.86
C GLY A 27 5.51 -15.32 -13.23
N GLY A 28 5.17 -15.76 -12.02
CA GLY A 28 5.77 -16.90 -11.32
C GLY A 28 5.78 -16.77 -9.79
N SER A 29 5.87 -15.55 -9.26
CA SER A 29 6.03 -15.29 -7.82
C SER A 29 5.11 -14.14 -7.36
N LYS A 30 4.31 -14.36 -6.30
CA LYS A 30 3.51 -13.33 -5.63
C LYS A 30 4.42 -12.45 -4.75
N GLU A 31 5.32 -11.71 -5.38
CA GLU A 31 6.23 -10.82 -4.67
C GLU A 31 5.62 -9.43 -4.52
N GLY A 32 5.18 -9.14 -3.30
CA GLY A 32 4.71 -7.82 -2.93
C GLY A 32 3.22 -7.55 -3.18
N VAL A 33 2.86 -6.28 -3.01
CA VAL A 33 1.51 -5.77 -3.09
C VAL A 33 1.50 -4.56 -4.03
N ALA A 34 0.73 -4.63 -5.10
CA ALA A 34 0.65 -3.53 -6.06
C ALA A 34 -0.28 -2.43 -5.52
N ILE A 35 0.12 -1.18 -5.75
CA ILE A 35 -0.71 0.00 -5.55
C ILE A 35 -1.64 0.09 -6.77
N ALA A 36 -2.94 -0.08 -6.55
CA ALA A 36 -3.95 0.06 -7.57
C ALA A 36 -4.27 1.55 -7.79
N GLU A 37 -4.52 2.29 -6.69
CA GLU A 37 -4.92 3.69 -6.73
C GLU A 37 -4.26 4.46 -5.59
N VAL A 38 -4.06 5.75 -5.81
CA VAL A 38 -3.48 6.69 -4.85
C VAL A 38 -4.42 7.89 -4.74
N ASP A 39 -4.87 8.20 -3.52
CA ASP A 39 -5.61 9.44 -3.25
C ASP A 39 -4.67 10.63 -3.46
N PRO A 40 -4.98 11.58 -4.38
CA PRO A 40 -4.12 12.72 -4.69
C PRO A 40 -3.85 13.66 -3.49
N ASN A 41 -4.71 13.63 -2.46
CA ASN A 41 -4.56 14.47 -1.27
C ASN A 41 -3.71 13.82 -0.16
N SER A 42 -3.37 12.53 -0.32
CA SER A 42 -2.65 11.74 0.67
C SER A 42 -1.17 12.12 0.82
N ASP A 43 -0.55 11.71 1.93
CA ASP A 43 0.92 11.79 2.05
C ASP A 43 1.60 10.89 1.01
N ALA A 44 1.03 9.72 0.70
CA ALA A 44 1.54 8.81 -0.32
C ALA A 44 1.69 9.50 -1.70
N ALA A 45 0.68 10.26 -2.14
CA ALA A 45 0.76 11.05 -3.36
C ALA A 45 1.85 12.11 -3.29
N LYS A 46 1.95 12.84 -2.17
CA LYS A 46 2.99 13.87 -1.94
C LYS A 46 4.41 13.28 -1.96
N LYS A 47 4.57 12.01 -1.57
CA LYS A 47 5.82 11.26 -1.65
C LYS A 47 6.11 10.69 -3.05
N GLY A 48 5.20 10.90 -4.01
CA GLY A 48 5.36 10.47 -5.40
C GLY A 48 5.09 8.99 -5.63
N LEU A 49 4.32 8.34 -4.75
CA LEU A 49 3.78 7.01 -5.01
C LEU A 49 2.72 7.07 -6.11
N LYS A 50 2.67 6.03 -6.94
CA LYS A 50 1.77 5.97 -8.10
C LYS A 50 1.15 4.58 -8.24
N SER A 51 0.06 4.50 -8.98
CA SER A 51 -0.47 3.22 -9.41
C SER A 51 0.58 2.42 -10.20
N GLY A 52 0.62 1.11 -9.96
CA GLY A 52 1.62 0.20 -10.52
C GLY A 52 2.91 0.06 -9.71
N ASP A 53 3.14 0.93 -8.71
CA ASP A 53 4.20 0.71 -7.73
C ASP A 53 3.92 -0.56 -6.91
N VAL A 54 4.97 -1.30 -6.53
CA VAL A 54 4.84 -2.54 -5.76
C VAL A 54 5.49 -2.39 -4.39
N ILE A 55 4.70 -2.56 -3.33
CA ILE A 55 5.16 -2.62 -1.95
C ILE A 55 5.77 -4.00 -1.70
N LEU A 56 7.06 -4.04 -1.39
CA LEU A 56 7.79 -5.25 -1.03
C LEU A 56 7.82 -5.47 0.48
N GLU A 57 7.89 -4.38 1.24
CA GLU A 57 7.94 -4.41 2.71
C GLU A 57 7.18 -3.23 3.31
N ALA A 58 6.60 -3.44 4.48
CA ALA A 58 5.94 -2.41 5.28
C ALA A 58 6.40 -2.51 6.75
N GLY A 59 6.95 -1.42 7.28
CA GLY A 59 7.44 -1.37 8.66
C GLY A 59 8.57 -2.36 8.94
N GLY A 60 9.40 -2.67 7.93
CA GLY A 60 10.49 -3.64 8.03
C GLY A 60 10.06 -5.11 7.95
N LYS A 61 8.80 -5.40 7.58
CA LYS A 61 8.30 -6.76 7.35
C LYS A 61 7.97 -6.94 5.86
N SER A 62 8.45 -8.03 5.25
CA SER A 62 8.06 -8.39 3.88
C SER A 62 6.55 -8.64 3.79
N VAL A 63 5.95 -8.16 2.70
CA VAL A 63 4.51 -8.26 2.45
C VAL A 63 4.25 -9.00 1.14
N SER A 64 3.17 -9.78 1.11
CA SER A 64 2.75 -10.55 -0.07
C SER A 64 1.26 -10.38 -0.39
N SER A 65 0.53 -9.77 0.54
CA SER A 65 -0.90 -9.48 0.42
C SER A 65 -1.23 -8.11 1.00
N PRO A 66 -2.31 -7.45 0.54
CA PRO A 66 -2.78 -6.22 1.16
C PRO A 66 -3.07 -6.36 2.67
N ALA A 67 -3.48 -7.55 3.12
CA ALA A 67 -3.68 -7.85 4.53
C ALA A 67 -2.38 -7.74 5.34
N ASP A 68 -1.24 -8.17 4.79
CA ASP A 68 0.06 -8.02 5.46
C ASP A 68 0.42 -6.54 5.71
N VAL A 69 0.10 -5.68 4.73
CA VAL A 69 0.32 -4.23 4.85
C VAL A 69 -0.60 -3.65 5.94
N LEU A 70 -1.87 -4.05 5.98
CA LEU A 70 -2.80 -3.64 7.01
C LEU A 70 -2.33 -4.04 8.42
N GLU A 71 -1.84 -5.27 8.59
CA GLU A 71 -1.29 -5.75 9.86
C GLU A 71 -0.03 -4.97 10.27
N ALA A 72 0.86 -4.67 9.32
CA ALA A 72 2.02 -3.81 9.59
C ALA A 72 1.60 -2.42 10.08
N LEU A 73 0.56 -1.83 9.48
CA LEU A 73 0.01 -0.54 9.91
C LEU A 73 -0.58 -0.57 11.31
N LYS A 74 -1.38 -1.60 11.64
CA LYS A 74 -1.91 -1.78 12.99
C LYS A 74 -0.79 -1.85 14.02
N LYS A 75 0.24 -2.66 13.76
CA LYS A 75 1.41 -2.79 14.63
C LYS A 75 2.15 -1.45 14.80
N MET A 76 2.32 -0.67 13.72
CA MET A 76 2.94 0.66 13.82
C MET A 76 2.12 1.59 14.71
N LYS A 77 0.78 1.59 14.56
CA LYS A 77 -0.12 2.37 15.42
C LYS A 77 -0.05 1.95 16.89
N GLU A 78 -0.05 0.65 17.18
CA GLU A 78 0.10 0.09 18.54
C GLU A 78 1.41 0.52 19.21
N LEU A 79 2.49 0.64 18.41
CA LEU A 79 3.78 1.15 18.85
C LEU A 79 3.85 2.68 18.95
N GLY A 80 2.73 3.38 18.79
CA GLY A 80 2.65 4.85 18.83
C GLY A 80 3.32 5.55 17.64
N ARG A 81 3.57 4.83 16.54
CA ARG A 81 4.16 5.41 15.33
C ARG A 81 3.09 6.07 14.47
N THR A 82 3.42 7.24 13.95
CA THR A 82 2.54 8.01 13.04
C THR A 82 2.91 7.81 11.57
N ALA A 83 3.91 6.99 11.27
CA ALA A 83 4.37 6.72 9.92
C ALA A 83 4.78 5.25 9.77
N VAL A 84 4.65 4.71 8.56
CA VAL A 84 5.18 3.42 8.17
C VAL A 84 6.26 3.61 7.12
N LEU A 85 7.37 2.87 7.24
CA LEU A 85 8.37 2.82 6.19
C LEU A 85 7.95 1.78 5.15
N LEU A 86 7.78 2.19 3.89
CA LEU A 86 7.44 1.32 2.78
C LEU A 86 8.67 1.10 1.90
N HIS A 87 8.98 -0.15 1.59
CA HIS A 87 9.94 -0.51 0.56
C HIS A 87 9.18 -0.73 -0.74
N ILE A 88 9.38 0.17 -1.69
CA ILE A 88 8.62 0.25 -2.94
C ILE A 88 9.52 -0.10 -4.11
N LYS A 89 9.01 -0.90 -5.06
CA LYS A 89 9.58 -1.12 -6.38
C LYS A 89 8.79 -0.32 -7.42
N THR A 90 9.48 0.52 -8.19
CA THR A 90 8.94 1.34 -9.29
C THR A 90 9.73 1.01 -10.55
N GLY A 91 9.15 0.24 -11.47
CA GLY A 91 9.93 -0.38 -12.54
C GLY A 91 11.03 -1.25 -11.96
N ASP A 92 12.29 -0.98 -12.30
CA ASP A 92 13.45 -1.71 -11.76
C ASP A 92 14.07 -1.06 -10.51
N GLN A 93 13.61 0.13 -10.13
CA GLN A 93 14.17 0.87 -8.99
C GLN A 93 13.47 0.48 -7.70
N LYS A 94 14.24 0.40 -6.61
CA LYS A 94 13.74 0.19 -5.25
C LYS A 94 13.98 1.44 -4.40
N ARG A 95 12.97 1.85 -3.64
CA ARG A 95 12.98 3.07 -2.82
C ARG A 95 12.39 2.79 -1.45
N LEU A 96 12.94 3.40 -0.41
CA LEU A 96 12.37 3.40 0.94
C LEU A 96 11.66 4.73 1.17
N ILE A 97 10.34 4.68 1.37
CA ILE A 97 9.48 5.87 1.47
C ILE A 97 8.72 5.81 2.79
N PRO A 98 8.98 6.73 3.74
CA PRO A 98 8.14 6.88 4.92
C PRO A 98 6.82 7.56 4.53
N VAL A 99 5.70 6.92 4.85
CA VAL A 99 4.35 7.43 4.59
C VAL A 99 3.61 7.62 5.92
N GLN A 100 3.01 8.78 6.10
CA GLN A 100 2.22 9.09 7.30
C GLN A 100 0.97 8.20 7.37
N ILE A 101 0.67 7.75 8.58
CA ILE A 101 -0.51 6.98 8.93
C ILE A 101 -1.53 7.95 9.52
N ASN A 102 -2.53 8.31 8.72
CA ASN A 102 -3.61 9.19 9.16
C ASN A 102 -4.66 8.42 9.98
N LYS A 103 -5.50 9.18 10.68
CA LYS A 103 -6.74 8.62 11.24
C LYS A 103 -7.69 8.33 10.06
N SER A 104 -8.19 7.10 10.01
CA SER A 104 -9.18 6.65 9.04
C SER A 104 -10.53 7.33 9.25
#